data_AF-S4XQI0-F1
#
_entry.id   AF-S4XQI0-F1
#
_cell.length_a   1.000
_cell.length_b   1.000
_cell.length_c   1.000
_cell.angle_alpha   90.00
_cell.angle_beta   90.00
_cell.angle_gamma   90.00
#
_symmetry.space_group_name_H-M   'P 1'
#
loop_
_entity.id
_entity.type
_entity.pdbx_description
1 polymer ?
#
loop_
_entity_poly.entity_id
_entity_poly.type
_entity_poly.pdbx_seq_one_letter_code
_entity_poly.pdbx_strand_id
1 'polypeptide(L)'
;MSLNPHYTIRGNLGASELKLGRYRDAAEHLARYVREMAEDATSTAAERRRGAAMYAEAQAKVGTLVVRTDVDGAQVFVDGALRGQTPLADPLFVEPGTHTISVRHEDYETKDMTVQLSAGGTIENGLELTKRAGSAPPPKLPATTVAPLARDPEEHARGPRTALLIGGAATAGAAAVAGVVFTLVANATGSDAEELRDAVVRDHGAAACSRANPPSAACADLKDAFAVHRRWTNAAFWSFVGAGAAGAGTLIYGLSTKPSAPHGRVRVTPLVGADSVGISVAGTL
;
A
#
# COMPACT_ATOMS: atom_id res chain seq x y z
N MET A 1 40.06 6.67 3.00
CA MET A 1 40.26 7.24 1.66
C MET A 1 39.28 6.54 0.74
N SER A 2 38.05 7.07 0.64
CA SER A 2 37.02 6.53 -0.24
C SER A 2 37.47 6.74 -1.69
N LEU A 3 37.52 5.66 -2.47
CA LEU A 3 37.64 5.77 -3.91
C LEU A 3 36.31 6.38 -4.39
N ASN A 4 36.23 7.70 -4.55
CA ASN A 4 35.09 8.32 -5.21
C ASN A 4 35.24 8.03 -6.72
N PRO A 5 34.40 7.20 -7.33
CA PRO A 5 34.44 7.03 -8.77
C PRO A 5 34.21 8.40 -9.42
N HIS A 6 35.13 8.79 -10.32
CA HIS A 6 35.08 10.06 -11.05
C HIS A 6 33.71 10.20 -11.75
N TYR A 7 33.11 11.39 -11.72
CA TYR A 7 31.77 11.66 -12.26
C TYR A 7 31.61 11.22 -13.73
N THR A 8 32.70 11.17 -14.48
CA THR A 8 32.77 10.65 -15.86
C THR A 8 32.38 9.18 -15.99
N ILE A 9 32.70 8.33 -14.99
CA ILE A 9 32.27 6.92 -14.97
C ILE A 9 30.74 6.86 -14.90
N ARG A 10 30.14 7.70 -14.06
CA ARG A 10 28.68 7.81 -13.92
C ARG A 10 28.03 8.33 -15.20
N GLY A 11 28.63 9.32 -15.85
CA GLY A 11 28.19 9.82 -17.16
C GLY A 11 28.18 8.73 -18.23
N ASN A 12 29.24 7.90 -18.28
CA ASN A 12 29.31 6.77 -19.20
C ASN A 12 28.27 5.67 -18.89
N LEU A 13 28.03 5.41 -17.60
CA LEU A 13 26.98 4.48 -17.16
C LEU A 13 25.60 4.96 -17.58
N GLY A 14 25.25 6.22 -17.27
CA GLY A 14 23.98 6.82 -17.65
C GLY A 14 23.77 6.86 -19.17
N ALA A 15 24.82 7.17 -19.94
CA ALA A 15 24.77 7.11 -21.40
C ALA A 15 24.54 5.69 -21.94
N SER A 16 25.05 4.67 -21.26
CA SER A 16 24.84 3.27 -21.63
C SER A 16 23.42 2.82 -21.29
N GLU A 17 22.91 3.17 -20.12
CA GLU A 17 21.53 2.88 -19.69
C GLU A 17 20.50 3.55 -20.60
N LEU A 18 20.76 4.79 -21.04
CA LEU A 18 19.93 5.49 -22.01
C LEU A 18 19.79 4.70 -23.32
N LYS A 19 20.90 4.19 -23.85
CA LYS A 19 20.91 3.34 -25.06
C LYS A 19 20.22 2.00 -24.87
N LEU A 20 20.23 1.47 -23.65
CA LEU A 20 19.56 0.22 -23.29
C LEU A 20 18.07 0.42 -22.99
N GLY A 21 17.55 1.65 -23.06
CA GLY A 21 16.16 1.98 -22.73
C GLY A 21 15.84 1.93 -21.25
N ARG A 22 16.86 1.92 -20.37
CA ARG A 22 16.71 1.98 -18.90
C ARG A 22 16.60 3.43 -18.46
N TYR A 23 15.55 4.12 -18.90
CA TYR A 23 15.45 5.56 -18.80
C TYR A 23 15.44 6.08 -17.36
N ARG A 24 14.83 5.35 -16.41
CA ARG A 24 14.82 5.72 -14.99
C ARG A 24 16.23 5.70 -14.38
N ASP A 25 16.97 4.61 -14.57
CA ASP A 25 18.35 4.49 -14.06
C ASP A 25 19.25 5.54 -14.75
N ALA A 26 19.08 5.73 -16.06
CA ALA A 26 19.82 6.73 -16.83
C ALA A 26 19.58 8.15 -16.30
N ALA A 27 18.33 8.54 -16.04
CA ALA A 27 18.00 9.85 -15.50
C ALA A 27 18.66 10.07 -14.13
N GLU A 28 18.67 9.05 -13.27
CA GLU A 28 19.27 9.11 -11.93
C GLU A 28 20.79 9.31 -11.98
N HIS A 29 21.49 8.55 -12.84
CA HIS A 29 22.93 8.70 -13.03
C HIS A 29 23.31 10.00 -13.75
N LEU A 30 22.52 10.41 -14.75
CA LEU A 30 22.77 11.63 -15.53
C LEU A 30 22.47 12.90 -14.72
N ALA A 31 21.46 12.90 -13.84
CA ALA A 31 21.18 14.03 -12.94
C ALA A 31 22.41 14.36 -12.08
N ARG A 32 22.98 13.34 -11.44
CA ARG A 32 24.17 13.51 -10.61
C ARG A 32 25.40 13.88 -11.43
N TYR A 33 25.57 13.27 -12.62
CA TYR A 33 26.65 13.63 -13.55
C TYR A 33 26.61 15.10 -13.96
N VAL A 34 25.43 15.63 -14.31
CA VAL A 34 25.26 17.03 -14.71
C VAL A 34 25.52 17.98 -13.55
N ARG A 35 25.08 17.65 -12.32
CA ARG A 35 25.36 18.46 -11.13
C ARG A 35 26.85 18.51 -10.80
N GLU A 36 27.50 17.35 -10.68
CA GLU A 36 28.93 17.27 -10.36
C GLU A 36 29.79 17.95 -11.45
N MET A 37 29.40 17.82 -12.72
CA MET A 37 30.07 18.53 -13.82
C MET A 37 29.88 20.05 -13.76
N ALA A 38 28.75 20.55 -13.25
CA ALA A 38 28.53 21.99 -13.10
C ALA A 38 29.44 22.61 -12.01
N GLU A 39 29.86 21.80 -11.03
CA GLU A 39 30.80 22.20 -9.98
C GLU A 39 32.28 22.08 -10.41
N ASP A 40 32.57 21.28 -11.45
CA ASP A 40 33.92 21.11 -11.98
C ASP A 40 34.32 22.27 -12.92
N ALA A 41 35.22 23.12 -12.45
CA ALA A 41 35.77 24.26 -13.20
C ALA A 41 36.53 23.85 -14.49
N THR A 42 36.95 22.59 -14.60
CA THR A 42 37.66 22.08 -15.80
C THR A 42 36.72 21.63 -16.91
N SER A 43 35.42 21.53 -16.63
CA SER A 43 34.42 21.08 -17.60
C SER A 43 34.20 22.07 -18.74
N THR A 44 34.32 21.57 -19.98
CA THR A 44 34.07 22.38 -21.17
C THR A 44 32.57 22.64 -21.39
N ALA A 45 32.25 23.75 -22.06
CA ALA A 45 30.86 24.05 -22.43
C ALA A 45 30.25 22.97 -23.35
N ALA A 46 31.06 22.31 -24.17
CA ALA A 46 30.62 21.23 -25.05
C ALA A 46 30.21 19.97 -24.25
N GLU A 47 30.99 19.61 -23.23
CA GLU A 47 30.67 18.48 -22.34
C GLU A 47 29.40 18.74 -21.53
N ARG A 48 29.24 19.93 -20.95
CA ARG A 48 28.02 20.33 -20.23
C ARG A 48 26.78 20.24 -21.11
N ARG A 49 26.86 20.71 -22.36
CA ARG A 49 25.75 20.59 -23.31
C ARG A 49 25.41 19.15 -23.64
N ARG A 50 26.41 18.27 -23.81
CA ARG A 50 26.18 16.85 -24.08
C ARG A 50 25.54 16.15 -22.88
N GLY A 51 26.05 16.39 -21.67
CA GLY A 51 25.47 15.85 -20.43
C GLY A 51 24.03 16.30 -20.23
N ALA A 52 23.75 17.60 -20.39
CA ALA A 52 22.41 18.15 -20.29
C ALA A 52 21.46 17.59 -21.35
N ALA A 53 21.91 17.38 -22.59
CA ALA A 53 21.08 16.79 -23.64
C ALA A 53 20.71 15.34 -23.34
N MET A 54 21.67 14.51 -22.89
CA MET A 54 21.40 13.12 -22.50
C MET A 54 20.44 13.07 -21.30
N TYR A 55 20.63 13.95 -20.32
CA TYR A 55 19.75 14.03 -19.16
C TYR A 55 18.31 14.42 -19.57
N ALA A 56 18.15 15.43 -20.41
CA ALA A 56 16.84 15.86 -20.92
C ALA A 56 16.14 14.75 -21.74
N GLU A 57 16.90 13.98 -22.53
CA GLU A 57 16.36 12.83 -23.26
C GLU A 57 15.83 11.75 -22.31
N ALA A 58 16.57 11.43 -21.24
CA ALA A 58 16.12 10.50 -20.21
C ALA A 58 14.87 11.01 -19.50
N GLN A 59 14.86 12.29 -19.09
CA GLN A 59 13.72 12.93 -18.42
C GLN A 59 12.44 12.89 -19.27
N ALA A 60 12.55 13.08 -20.58
CA ALA A 60 11.40 13.02 -21.48
C ALA A 60 10.72 11.64 -21.54
N LYS A 61 11.36 10.59 -21.02
CA LYS A 61 10.85 9.20 -21.00
C LYS A 61 10.37 8.73 -19.64
N VAL A 62 10.60 9.50 -18.58
CA VAL A 62 10.28 9.13 -17.19
C VAL A 62 9.37 10.16 -16.54
N GLY A 63 8.73 9.80 -15.43
CA GLY A 63 8.11 10.76 -14.53
C GLY A 63 9.15 11.38 -13.60
N THR A 64 9.10 12.70 -13.42
CA THR A 64 9.95 13.42 -12.45
C THR A 64 9.10 13.84 -11.25
N LEU A 65 9.52 13.44 -10.06
CA LEU A 65 8.85 13.75 -8.81
C LEU A 65 9.76 14.60 -7.92
N VAL A 66 9.29 15.79 -7.56
CA VAL A 66 9.98 16.69 -6.61
C VAL A 66 9.22 16.65 -5.29
N VAL A 67 9.82 15.98 -4.31
CA VAL A 67 9.27 15.87 -2.95
C VAL A 67 9.87 16.97 -2.07
N ARG A 68 9.01 17.85 -1.54
CA ARG A 68 9.39 18.88 -0.56
C ARG A 68 8.64 18.63 0.74
N THR A 69 9.33 18.71 1.86
CA THR A 69 8.75 18.55 3.20
C THR A 69 9.34 19.61 4.12
N ASP A 70 8.58 20.00 5.12
CA ASP A 70 8.96 20.91 6.20
C ASP A 70 9.88 20.26 7.25
N VAL A 71 10.00 18.93 7.19
CA VAL A 71 10.82 18.11 8.09
C VAL A 71 12.05 17.57 7.35
N ASP A 72 13.22 17.82 7.94
CA ASP A 72 14.50 17.24 7.52
C ASP A 72 14.64 15.82 8.06
N GLY A 73 15.34 14.95 7.33
CA GLY A 73 15.59 13.56 7.72
C GLY A 73 14.42 12.61 7.49
N ALA A 74 13.30 13.06 6.91
CA ALA A 74 12.17 12.19 6.62
C ALA A 74 12.53 11.23 5.47
N GLN A 75 12.29 9.94 5.68
CA GLN A 75 12.51 8.88 4.69
C GLN A 75 11.42 8.92 3.62
N VAL A 76 11.83 8.99 2.36
CA VAL A 76 10.92 9.00 1.20
C VAL A 76 10.97 7.65 0.52
N PHE A 77 9.82 7.00 0.44
CA PHE A 77 9.60 5.74 -0.25
C PHE A 77 8.73 5.95 -1.49
N VAL A 78 9.05 5.23 -2.56
CA VAL A 78 8.22 5.16 -3.76
C VAL A 78 7.96 3.69 -4.06
N ASP A 79 6.69 3.30 -4.11
CA ASP A 79 6.22 1.91 -4.24
C ASP A 79 6.82 0.97 -3.19
N GLY A 80 7.06 1.50 -1.99
CA GLY A 80 7.68 0.78 -0.88
C GLY A 80 9.21 0.68 -0.94
N ALA A 81 9.87 1.15 -2.00
CA ALA A 81 11.32 1.22 -2.07
C ALA A 81 11.84 2.56 -1.52
N LEU A 82 12.81 2.50 -0.59
CA LEU A 82 13.47 3.69 -0.05
C LEU A 82 14.25 4.39 -1.17
N ARG A 83 13.95 5.68 -1.41
CA ARG A 83 14.62 6.51 -2.43
C ARG A 83 15.57 7.54 -1.85
N GLY A 84 15.40 7.91 -0.58
CA GLY A 84 16.30 8.81 0.11
C GLY A 84 15.68 9.43 1.35
N GLN A 85 16.31 10.49 1.83
CA GLN A 85 15.85 11.29 2.96
C GLN A 85 15.76 12.75 2.56
N THR A 86 14.86 13.50 3.17
CA THR A 86 14.65 14.91 2.89
C THR A 86 15.67 15.79 3.61
N PRO A 87 16.06 16.94 3.04
CA PRO A 87 15.76 17.40 1.69
C PRO A 87 16.54 16.60 0.62
N LEU A 88 15.86 16.18 -0.44
CA LEU A 88 16.48 15.44 -1.54
C LEU A 88 17.28 16.40 -2.42
N ALA A 89 18.54 16.05 -2.71
CA ALA A 89 19.42 16.83 -3.57
C ALA A 89 19.07 16.72 -5.07
N ASP A 90 18.44 15.62 -5.47
CA ASP A 90 18.00 15.33 -6.83
C ASP A 90 16.49 15.03 -6.83
N PRO A 91 15.76 15.35 -7.91
CA PRO A 91 14.42 14.82 -8.13
C PRO A 91 14.41 13.30 -8.17
N LEU A 92 13.28 12.69 -7.81
CA LEU A 92 13.09 11.25 -7.95
C LEU A 92 12.56 10.93 -9.35
N PHE A 93 13.14 9.93 -10.00
CA PHE A 93 12.70 9.46 -11.31
C PHE A 93 11.93 8.15 -11.16
N VAL A 94 10.78 8.06 -11.82
CA VAL A 94 9.92 6.87 -11.82
C VAL A 94 9.51 6.54 -13.26
N GLU A 95 9.15 5.29 -13.50
CA GLU A 95 8.54 4.94 -14.79
C GLU A 95 7.20 5.69 -14.98
N PRO A 96 6.72 5.89 -16.21
CA PRO A 96 5.39 6.47 -16.41
C PRO A 96 4.30 5.55 -15.85
N GLY A 97 3.41 6.07 -15.02
CA GLY A 97 2.37 5.28 -14.38
C GLY A 97 1.89 5.86 -13.06
N THR A 98 1.15 5.03 -12.33
CA THR A 98 0.66 5.34 -11.00
C THR A 98 1.66 4.82 -9.97
N HIS A 99 2.11 5.70 -9.09
CA HIS A 99 3.08 5.40 -8.04
C HIS A 99 2.56 5.82 -6.67
N THR A 100 2.89 5.06 -5.64
CA THR A 100 2.56 5.39 -4.25
C THR A 100 3.80 5.94 -3.56
N ILE A 101 3.73 7.18 -3.09
CA ILE A 101 4.77 7.85 -2.32
C ILE A 101 4.41 7.75 -0.84
N SER A 102 5.36 7.34 0.00
CA SER A 102 5.21 7.31 1.46
C SER A 102 6.35 8.11 2.07
N VAL A 103 6.02 9.12 2.88
CA VAL A 103 7.01 9.91 3.64
C VAL A 103 6.89 9.55 5.10
N ARG A 104 8.00 9.12 5.71
CA ARG A 104 8.06 8.60 7.07
C ARG A 104 9.11 9.35 7.88
N HIS A 105 8.76 9.70 9.10
CA HIS A 105 9.70 10.20 10.09
C HIS A 105 9.28 9.65 11.47
N GLU A 106 10.25 9.40 12.34
CA GLU A 106 10.01 8.79 13.66
C GLU A 106 8.99 9.59 14.50
N ASP A 107 9.20 10.90 14.58
CA ASP A 107 8.35 11.84 15.33
C ASP A 107 7.10 12.34 14.61
N TYR A 108 6.83 11.91 13.37
CA TYR A 108 5.71 12.41 12.58
C TYR A 108 4.80 11.27 12.10
N GLU A 109 3.58 11.63 11.73
CA GLU A 109 2.66 10.71 11.08
C GLU A 109 3.16 10.36 9.67
N THR A 110 3.02 9.10 9.28
CA THR A 110 3.36 8.67 7.92
C THR A 110 2.34 9.24 6.95
N LYS A 111 2.82 9.89 5.88
CA LYS A 111 1.97 10.47 4.85
C LYS A 111 2.12 9.68 3.55
N ASP A 112 1.03 9.01 3.17
CA ASP A 112 0.95 8.24 1.93
C ASP A 112 0.15 9.01 0.88
N MET A 113 0.60 8.96 -0.36
CA MET A 113 -0.03 9.65 -1.49
C MET A 113 0.16 8.86 -2.77
N THR A 114 -0.89 8.80 -3.58
CA THR A 114 -0.85 8.19 -4.91
C THR A 114 -0.75 9.29 -5.96
N VAL A 115 0.23 9.19 -6.85
CA VAL A 115 0.46 10.15 -7.94
C VAL A 115 0.47 9.41 -9.27
N GLN A 116 0.00 10.08 -10.32
CA GLN A 116 0.05 9.56 -11.68
C GLN A 116 0.97 10.44 -12.51
N LEU A 117 2.10 9.88 -12.95
CA LEU A 117 3.09 10.58 -13.76
C LEU A 117 3.07 10.07 -15.20
N SER A 118 3.00 11.01 -16.14
CA SER A 118 3.24 10.74 -17.56
C SER A 118 4.72 10.83 -17.90
N ALA A 119 5.14 10.22 -19.01
CA ALA A 119 6.49 10.37 -19.54
C ALA A 119 6.80 11.86 -19.82
N GLY A 120 7.92 12.37 -19.30
CA GLY A 120 8.28 13.79 -19.37
C GLY A 120 7.46 14.68 -18.43
N GLY A 121 6.52 14.11 -17.67
CA GLY A 121 5.72 14.84 -16.69
C GLY A 121 6.52 15.11 -15.43
N THR A 122 6.40 16.33 -14.90
CA THR A 122 6.96 16.72 -13.61
C THR A 122 5.84 17.02 -12.65
N ILE A 123 5.87 16.43 -11.46
CA ILE A 123 4.99 16.76 -10.35
C ILE A 123 5.82 17.24 -9.17
N GLU A 124 5.46 18.39 -8.63
CA GLU A 124 6.01 18.90 -7.37
C GLU A 124 4.97 18.72 -6.26
N ASN A 125 5.36 18.08 -5.17
CA ASN A 125 4.51 17.88 -4.01
C ASN A 125 5.15 18.47 -2.76
N GLY A 126 4.49 19.50 -2.22
CA GLY A 126 4.72 19.98 -0.86
C GLY A 126 3.94 19.11 0.12
N LEU A 127 4.65 18.42 1.02
CA LEU A 127 4.09 17.56 2.03
C LEU A 127 4.40 18.15 3.40
N GLU A 128 3.40 18.77 4.01
CA GLU A 128 3.46 19.12 5.44
C GLU A 128 3.23 17.86 6.27
N LEU A 129 4.16 17.57 7.19
CA LEU A 129 4.07 16.43 8.10
C LEU A 129 3.51 16.87 9.45
N THR A 130 2.48 16.15 9.93
CA THR A 130 1.93 16.38 11.27
C THR A 130 2.78 15.67 12.31
N LYS A 131 3.28 16.41 13.29
CA LYS A 131 4.03 15.82 14.40
C LYS A 131 3.12 14.83 15.15
N ARG A 132 3.63 13.63 15.38
CA ARG A 132 2.96 12.60 16.15
C ARG A 132 2.84 13.13 17.58
N ALA A 133 1.63 13.31 18.07
CA ALA A 133 1.43 13.68 19.46
C ALA A 133 2.08 12.60 20.34
N GLY A 134 2.98 13.01 21.24
CA GLY A 134 3.71 12.10 22.12
C GLY A 134 2.72 11.12 22.75
N SER A 135 2.97 9.83 22.55
CA SER A 135 2.08 8.77 23.00
C SER A 135 1.93 8.86 24.52
N ALA A 136 0.81 9.41 24.98
CA ALA A 136 0.19 8.88 26.18
C ALA A 136 0.09 7.36 26.01
N PRO A 137 0.34 6.55 27.05
CA PRO A 137 0.13 5.11 26.98
C PRO A 137 -1.23 4.88 26.33
N PRO A 138 -1.33 4.02 25.30
CA PRO A 138 -2.56 3.88 24.55
C PRO A 138 -3.67 3.66 25.58
N PRO A 139 -4.70 4.53 25.65
CA PRO A 139 -5.85 4.23 26.49
C PRO A 139 -6.29 2.85 26.04
N LYS A 140 -6.36 1.91 26.98
CA LYS A 140 -6.93 0.57 26.75
C LYS A 140 -8.24 0.85 26.03
N LEU A 141 -8.28 0.62 24.72
CA LEU A 141 -9.45 0.91 23.92
C LEU A 141 -10.58 0.15 24.62
N PRO A 142 -11.62 0.83 25.14
CA PRO A 142 -12.86 0.12 25.38
C PRO A 142 -13.17 -0.52 24.04
N ALA A 143 -13.41 -1.83 24.06
CA ALA A 143 -13.85 -2.60 22.92
C ALA A 143 -15.02 -1.84 22.30
N THR A 144 -14.72 -0.98 21.34
CA THR A 144 -15.71 -0.31 20.55
C THR A 144 -16.06 -1.39 19.57
N THR A 145 -17.08 -2.15 19.97
CA THR A 145 -17.91 -2.95 19.08
C THR A 145 -18.18 -2.06 17.89
N VAL A 146 -17.42 -2.24 16.81
CA VAL A 146 -17.83 -1.79 15.50
C VAL A 146 -19.03 -2.68 15.23
N ALA A 147 -20.21 -2.20 15.66
CA ALA A 147 -21.45 -2.73 15.18
C ALA A 147 -21.30 -2.69 13.65
N PRO A 148 -21.38 -3.84 12.97
CA PRO A 148 -21.37 -3.85 11.53
C PRO A 148 -22.45 -2.88 11.08
N LEU A 149 -22.11 -1.96 10.18
CA LEU A 149 -23.12 -1.28 9.40
C LEU A 149 -23.90 -2.38 8.68
N ALA A 150 -25.00 -2.80 9.28
CA ALA A 150 -26.09 -3.46 8.59
C ALA A 150 -26.58 -2.42 7.58
N ARG A 151 -25.96 -2.43 6.39
CA ARG A 151 -26.65 -1.97 5.22
C ARG A 151 -27.74 -2.99 5.02
N ASP A 152 -28.98 -2.55 5.17
CA ASP A 152 -30.15 -3.32 4.79
C ASP A 152 -29.89 -3.89 3.39
N PRO A 153 -29.86 -5.22 3.22
CA PRO A 153 -29.91 -5.79 1.90
C PRO A 153 -31.30 -5.43 1.37
N GLU A 154 -31.37 -4.56 0.37
CA GLU A 154 -32.58 -4.46 -0.44
C GLU A 154 -32.92 -5.87 -0.93
N GLU A 155 -33.97 -6.42 -0.32
CA GLU A 155 -34.50 -7.75 -0.59
C GLU A 155 -35.25 -7.73 -1.92
N HIS A 156 -34.53 -7.58 -3.02
CA HIS A 156 -35.04 -8.00 -4.32
C HIS A 156 -34.83 -9.51 -4.45
N ALA A 157 -35.77 -10.25 -3.87
CA ALA A 157 -35.86 -11.71 -3.87
C ALA A 157 -35.73 -12.28 -5.30
N ARG A 158 -34.55 -12.82 -5.61
CA ARG A 158 -34.26 -13.52 -6.87
C ARG A 158 -33.67 -14.89 -6.54
N GLY A 159 -34.51 -15.91 -6.34
CA GLY A 159 -34.18 -17.36 -6.32
C GLY A 159 -33.10 -17.88 -5.32
N PRO A 160 -33.22 -19.12 -4.82
CA PRO A 160 -32.30 -19.68 -3.81
C PRO A 160 -30.83 -19.80 -4.28
N ARG A 161 -30.60 -19.90 -5.60
CA ARG A 161 -29.24 -19.96 -6.18
C ARG A 161 -28.53 -18.60 -6.18
N THR A 162 -29.24 -17.53 -6.52
CA THR A 162 -28.67 -16.17 -6.57
C THR A 162 -28.34 -15.68 -5.16
N ALA A 163 -29.17 -16.04 -4.15
CA ALA A 163 -28.88 -15.75 -2.76
C ALA A 163 -27.57 -16.40 -2.28
N LEU A 164 -27.31 -17.66 -2.67
CA LEU A 164 -26.07 -18.36 -2.32
C LEU A 164 -24.83 -17.75 -3.00
N LEU A 165 -24.95 -17.35 -4.27
CA LEU A 165 -23.86 -16.74 -5.03
C LEU A 165 -23.53 -15.33 -4.53
N ILE A 166 -24.55 -14.51 -4.23
CA ILE A 166 -24.36 -13.17 -3.67
C ILE A 166 -23.81 -13.26 -2.24
N GLY A 167 -24.33 -14.18 -1.42
CA GLY A 167 -23.82 -14.40 -0.06
C GLY A 167 -22.38 -14.92 -0.02
N GLY A 168 -22.03 -15.85 -0.92
CA GLY A 168 -20.67 -16.37 -1.05
C GLY A 168 -19.66 -15.30 -1.52
N ALA A 169 -20.06 -14.46 -2.48
CA ALA A 169 -19.24 -13.35 -2.93
C ALA A 169 -19.05 -12.28 -1.84
N ALA A 170 -20.10 -11.95 -1.09
CA ALA A 170 -20.04 -10.98 0.00
C ALA A 170 -19.12 -11.43 1.15
N THR A 171 -19.19 -12.71 1.54
CA THR A 171 -18.37 -13.28 2.62
C THR A 171 -16.90 -13.38 2.24
N ALA A 172 -16.57 -13.79 1.01
CA ALA A 172 -15.21 -13.79 0.51
C ALA A 172 -14.59 -12.37 0.48
N GLY A 173 -15.39 -11.37 0.05
CA GLY A 173 -14.97 -9.97 0.06
C GLY A 173 -14.68 -9.43 1.48
N ALA A 174 -15.56 -9.68 2.44
CA ALA A 174 -15.38 -9.23 3.82
C ALA A 174 -14.13 -9.84 4.49
N ALA A 175 -13.86 -11.13 4.26
CA ALA A 175 -12.68 -11.80 4.80
C ALA A 175 -11.37 -11.27 4.18
N ALA A 176 -11.37 -10.94 2.88
CA ALA A 176 -10.21 -10.34 2.23
C ALA A 176 -9.89 -8.94 2.79
N VAL A 177 -10.91 -8.11 3.04
CA VAL A 177 -10.73 -6.77 3.65
C VAL A 177 -10.18 -6.89 5.07
N ALA A 178 -10.72 -7.79 5.89
CA ALA A 178 -10.20 -8.06 7.23
C ALA A 178 -8.74 -8.55 7.19
N GLY A 179 -8.41 -9.42 6.23
CA GLY A 179 -7.04 -9.89 6.00
C GLY A 179 -6.06 -8.76 5.73
N VAL A 180 -6.42 -7.81 4.85
CA VAL A 180 -5.58 -6.62 4.57
C VAL A 180 -5.38 -5.78 5.82
N VAL A 181 -6.44 -5.50 6.59
CA VAL A 181 -6.33 -4.76 7.85
C VAL A 181 -5.40 -5.47 8.84
N PHE A 182 -5.54 -6.78 9.01
CA PHE A 182 -4.67 -7.56 9.88
C PHE A 182 -3.21 -7.59 9.41
N THR A 183 -2.94 -7.60 8.11
CA THR A 183 -1.58 -7.48 7.58
C THR A 183 -0.97 -6.11 7.91
N LEU A 184 -1.74 -5.03 7.78
CA LEU A 184 -1.26 -3.69 8.14
C LEU A 184 -0.91 -3.62 9.65
N VAL A 185 -1.77 -4.16 10.51
CA VAL A 185 -1.52 -4.21 11.96
C VAL A 185 -0.36 -5.15 12.33
N ALA A 186 -0.23 -6.29 11.63
CA ALA A 186 0.90 -7.20 11.81
C ALA A 186 2.24 -6.52 11.48
N ASN A 187 2.29 -5.73 10.41
CA ASN A 187 3.50 -4.98 10.05
C ASN A 187 3.84 -3.92 11.09
N ALA A 188 2.86 -3.16 11.58
CA ALA A 188 3.06 -2.16 12.64
C ALA A 188 3.57 -2.80 13.95
N THR A 189 2.94 -3.90 14.39
CA THR A 189 3.38 -4.61 15.61
C THR A 189 4.71 -5.35 15.42
N GLY A 190 5.10 -5.63 14.17
CA GLY A 190 6.41 -6.19 13.83
C GLY A 190 7.54 -5.18 14.02
N SER A 191 7.33 -3.92 13.61
CA SER A 191 8.32 -2.85 13.85
C SER A 191 8.49 -2.58 15.35
N ASP A 192 7.41 -2.57 16.13
CA ASP A 192 7.48 -2.36 17.58
C ASP A 192 8.28 -3.48 18.26
N ALA A 193 8.06 -4.75 17.85
CA ALA A 193 8.80 -5.88 18.39
C ALA A 193 10.29 -5.84 18.04
N GLU A 194 10.64 -5.35 16.85
CA GLU A 194 12.01 -5.18 16.37
C GLU A 194 12.73 -4.08 17.14
N GLU A 195 12.07 -2.93 17.32
CA GLU A 195 12.58 -1.80 18.08
C GLU A 195 12.86 -2.19 19.54
N LEU A 196 11.92 -2.90 20.16
CA LEU A 196 12.07 -3.40 21.53
C LEU A 196 13.20 -4.44 21.63
N ARG A 197 13.35 -5.31 20.63
CA ARG A 197 14.45 -6.27 20.56
C ARG A 197 15.78 -5.53 20.53
N ASP A 198 15.91 -4.53 19.67
CA ASP A 198 17.14 -3.78 19.51
C ASP A 198 17.49 -2.99 20.78
N ALA A 199 16.49 -2.45 21.49
CA ALA A 199 16.68 -1.85 22.81
C ALA A 199 17.24 -2.87 23.82
N VAL A 200 16.65 -4.07 23.92
CA VAL A 200 17.13 -5.14 24.81
C VAL A 200 18.55 -5.57 24.45
N VAL A 201 18.88 -5.68 23.17
CA VAL A 201 20.21 -6.06 22.70
C VAL A 201 21.24 -4.97 23.00
N ARG A 202 20.89 -3.68 22.83
CA ARG A 202 21.77 -2.56 23.16
C ARG A 202 22.08 -2.50 24.66
N ASP A 203 21.06 -2.62 25.50
CA ASP A 203 21.18 -2.39 26.94
C ASP A 203 21.70 -3.61 27.71
N HIS A 204 21.39 -4.81 27.22
CA HIS A 204 21.66 -6.06 27.92
C HIS A 204 22.47 -7.07 27.08
N GLY A 205 22.77 -6.76 25.81
CA GLY A 205 23.52 -7.64 24.91
C GLY A 205 22.67 -8.73 24.25
N ALA A 206 23.15 -9.29 23.14
CA ALA A 206 22.40 -10.21 22.28
C ALA A 206 21.84 -11.48 22.96
N ALA A 207 22.48 -11.93 24.05
CA ALA A 207 22.07 -13.12 24.81
C ALA A 207 21.26 -12.79 26.08
N ALA A 208 20.78 -11.55 26.24
CA ALA A 208 20.14 -11.08 27.48
C ALA A 208 19.06 -12.02 28.01
N CYS A 209 18.17 -12.48 27.14
CA CYS A 209 17.02 -13.31 27.53
C CYS A 209 17.30 -14.81 27.60
N SER A 210 18.53 -15.25 27.28
CA SER A 210 18.95 -16.66 27.33
C SER A 210 19.97 -16.96 28.44
N ARG A 211 20.36 -15.96 29.24
CA ARG A 211 21.31 -16.10 30.35
C ARG A 211 20.64 -16.66 31.60
N ALA A 212 21.46 -17.15 32.53
CA ALA A 212 21.01 -17.67 33.83
C ALA A 212 20.29 -16.63 34.71
N ASN A 213 20.56 -15.34 34.52
CA ASN A 213 19.87 -14.25 35.23
C ASN A 213 19.45 -13.14 34.23
N PRO A 214 18.34 -13.32 33.52
CA PRO A 214 17.89 -12.38 32.50
C PRO A 214 17.16 -11.17 33.10
N PRO A 215 17.13 -10.01 32.43
CA PRO A 215 16.25 -8.90 32.81
C PRO A 215 14.80 -9.30 32.57
N SER A 216 14.14 -9.84 33.60
CA SER A 216 12.87 -10.55 33.47
C SER A 216 11.73 -9.68 32.93
N ALA A 217 11.68 -8.40 33.28
CA ALA A 217 10.70 -7.45 32.76
C ALA A 217 10.91 -7.17 31.26
N ALA A 218 12.12 -6.76 30.87
CA ALA A 218 12.43 -6.44 29.47
C ALA A 218 12.27 -7.66 28.54
N CYS A 219 12.63 -8.86 29.02
CA CYS A 219 12.43 -10.11 28.28
C CYS A 219 10.96 -10.55 28.22
N ALA A 220 10.14 -10.21 29.23
CA ALA A 220 8.70 -10.45 29.21
C ALA A 220 8.01 -9.52 28.20
N ASP A 221 8.34 -8.22 28.22
CA ASP A 221 7.78 -7.23 27.28
C ASP A 221 8.11 -7.58 25.83
N LEU A 222 9.35 -8.03 25.57
CA LEU A 222 9.77 -8.50 24.25
C LEU A 222 8.99 -9.74 23.81
N LYS A 223 8.79 -10.70 24.72
CA LYS A 223 8.01 -11.90 24.45
C LYS A 223 6.55 -11.56 24.13
N ASP A 224 5.96 -10.61 24.85
CA ASP A 224 4.58 -10.17 24.65
C ASP A 224 4.43 -9.42 23.32
N ALA A 225 5.37 -8.56 22.96
CA ALA A 225 5.41 -7.90 21.64
C ALA A 225 5.44 -8.92 20.49
N PHE A 226 6.31 -9.94 20.57
CA PHE A 226 6.34 -11.02 19.57
C PHE A 226 5.08 -11.91 19.59
N ALA A 227 4.41 -12.06 20.74
CA ALA A 227 3.16 -12.81 20.83
C ALA A 227 2.01 -12.03 20.15
N VAL A 228 1.96 -10.71 20.35
CA VAL A 228 0.99 -9.82 19.68
C VAL A 228 1.21 -9.84 18.17
N HIS A 229 2.45 -9.66 17.70
CA HIS A 229 2.77 -9.74 16.27
C HIS A 229 2.32 -11.09 15.67
N ARG A 230 2.64 -12.21 16.32
CA ARG A 230 2.23 -13.55 15.86
C ARG A 230 0.71 -13.74 15.77
N ARG A 231 -0.05 -13.16 16.70
CA ARG A 231 -1.53 -13.22 16.65
C ARG A 231 -2.07 -12.53 15.41
N TRP A 232 -1.56 -11.35 15.08
CA TRP A 232 -1.99 -10.60 13.89
C TRP A 232 -1.56 -11.27 12.58
N THR A 233 -0.34 -11.78 12.51
CA THR A 233 0.14 -12.52 11.34
C THR A 233 -0.67 -13.78 11.09
N ASN A 234 -1.02 -14.53 12.15
CA ASN A 234 -1.89 -15.70 12.04
C ASN A 234 -3.32 -15.32 11.65
N ALA A 235 -3.87 -14.23 12.19
CA ALA A 235 -5.20 -13.75 11.84
C ALA A 235 -5.29 -13.33 10.36
N ALA A 236 -4.27 -12.64 9.85
CA ALA A 236 -4.16 -12.29 8.44
C ALA A 236 -4.12 -13.56 7.56
N PHE A 237 -3.25 -14.51 7.90
CA PHE A 237 -3.12 -15.78 7.17
C PHE A 237 -4.46 -16.52 7.07
N TRP A 238 -5.15 -16.73 8.20
CA TRP A 238 -6.43 -17.44 8.20
C TRP A 238 -7.56 -16.67 7.51
N SER A 239 -7.51 -15.33 7.51
CA SER A 239 -8.48 -14.52 6.77
C SER A 239 -8.34 -14.69 5.26
N PHE A 240 -7.11 -14.73 4.73
CA PHE A 240 -6.88 -15.00 3.31
C PHE A 240 -7.19 -16.44 2.92
N VAL A 241 -6.85 -17.42 3.77
CA VAL A 241 -7.22 -18.83 3.56
C VAL A 241 -8.75 -18.97 3.54
N GLY A 242 -9.46 -18.32 4.47
CA GLY A 242 -10.92 -18.30 4.51
C GLY A 242 -11.55 -17.64 3.28
N ALA A 243 -11.04 -16.48 2.86
CA ALA A 243 -11.49 -15.78 1.67
C ALA A 243 -11.31 -16.63 0.40
N GLY A 244 -10.14 -17.28 0.25
CA GLY A 244 -9.85 -18.16 -0.87
C GLY A 244 -10.76 -19.39 -0.92
N ALA A 245 -11.00 -20.04 0.21
CA ALA A 245 -11.88 -21.20 0.30
C ALA A 245 -13.34 -20.83 -0.04
N ALA A 246 -13.85 -19.72 0.51
CA ALA A 246 -15.20 -19.23 0.22
C ALA A 246 -15.36 -18.81 -1.25
N GLY A 247 -14.38 -18.09 -1.81
CA GLY A 247 -14.38 -17.67 -3.20
C GLY A 247 -14.37 -18.84 -4.18
N ALA A 248 -13.47 -19.81 -3.96
CA ALA A 248 -13.38 -21.02 -4.79
C ALA A 248 -14.65 -21.86 -4.71
N GLY A 249 -15.20 -22.06 -3.50
CA GLY A 249 -16.45 -22.80 -3.31
C GLY A 249 -17.64 -22.14 -4.02
N THR A 250 -17.75 -20.81 -3.93
CA THR A 250 -18.80 -20.04 -4.61
C THR A 250 -18.67 -20.14 -6.13
N LEU A 251 -17.45 -20.05 -6.66
CA LEU A 251 -17.17 -20.19 -8.09
C LEU A 251 -17.53 -21.60 -8.60
N ILE A 252 -17.10 -22.65 -7.89
CA ILE A 252 -17.42 -24.05 -8.23
C ILE A 252 -18.94 -24.28 -8.21
N TYR A 253 -19.64 -23.76 -7.21
CA TYR A 253 -21.10 -23.87 -7.11
C TYR A 253 -21.80 -23.16 -8.28
N GLY A 254 -21.33 -21.97 -8.66
CA GLY A 254 -21.84 -21.21 -9.80
C GLY A 254 -21.64 -21.95 -11.13
N LEU A 255 -20.48 -22.57 -11.34
CA LEU A 255 -20.17 -23.31 -12.57
C LEU A 255 -20.90 -24.66 -12.66
N SER A 256 -21.17 -25.31 -11.53
CA SER A 256 -21.82 -26.63 -11.49
C SER A 256 -23.34 -26.57 -11.60
N THR A 257 -23.97 -25.45 -11.25
CA THR A 257 -25.44 -25.34 -11.22
C THR A 257 -26.02 -24.70 -12.49
N LYS A 258 -26.84 -25.45 -13.24
CA LYS A 258 -27.56 -24.93 -14.43
C LYS A 258 -28.62 -23.89 -14.02
N PRO A 259 -28.83 -22.78 -14.74
CA PRO A 259 -29.88 -21.81 -14.42
C PRO A 259 -31.25 -22.47 -14.38
N SER A 260 -32.04 -22.19 -13.33
CA SER A 260 -33.46 -22.56 -13.33
C SER A 260 -34.20 -21.63 -14.28
N ALA A 261 -34.99 -22.18 -15.21
CA ALA A 261 -35.84 -21.37 -16.09
C ALA A 261 -36.78 -20.48 -15.25
N PRO A 262 -37.01 -19.21 -15.65
CA PRO A 262 -37.96 -18.37 -14.97
C PRO A 262 -39.35 -19.02 -15.06
N HIS A 263 -39.92 -19.40 -13.92
CA HIS A 263 -41.32 -19.80 -13.85
C HIS A 263 -42.15 -18.52 -13.82
N GLY A 264 -42.87 -18.24 -14.92
CA GLY A 264 -43.86 -17.17 -14.96
C GLY A 264 -44.86 -17.35 -13.82
N ARG A 265 -44.93 -16.39 -12.91
CA ARG A 265 -45.92 -16.39 -11.81
C ARG A 265 -47.12 -15.57 -12.26
N VAL A 266 -48.28 -16.23 -12.30
CA VAL A 266 -49.57 -15.56 -12.53
C VAL A 266 -50.19 -15.31 -11.17
N ARG A 267 -50.36 -14.04 -10.80
CA ARG A 267 -51.08 -13.61 -9.60
C ARG A 267 -52.49 -13.21 -9.99
N VAL A 268 -53.47 -13.88 -9.38
CA VAL A 268 -54.89 -13.63 -9.59
C VAL A 268 -55.44 -12.98 -8.32
N THR A 269 -55.98 -11.78 -8.44
CA THR A 269 -56.56 -11.05 -7.30
C THR A 269 -58.04 -10.81 -7.56
N PRO A 270 -58.94 -11.30 -6.69
CA PRO A 270 -60.36 -10.97 -6.80
C PRO A 270 -60.58 -9.51 -6.38
N LEU A 271 -61.40 -8.79 -7.14
CA LEU A 271 -61.83 -7.42 -6.85
C LEU A 271 -63.33 -7.46 -6.52
N VAL A 272 -63.69 -7.01 -5.33
CA VAL A 272 -65.09 -6.94 -4.88
C VAL A 272 -65.44 -5.47 -4.64
N GLY A 273 -66.38 -4.95 -5.41
CA GLY A 273 -66.99 -3.63 -5.25
C GLY A 273 -68.47 -3.76 -4.86
N ALA A 274 -69.09 -2.67 -4.43
CA ALA A 274 -70.45 -2.64 -3.87
C ALA A 274 -71.50 -3.30 -4.80
N ASP A 275 -71.35 -3.17 -6.12
CA ASP A 275 -72.27 -3.74 -7.13
C ASP A 275 -71.55 -4.58 -8.21
N SER A 276 -70.27 -4.93 -8.02
CA SER A 276 -69.49 -5.64 -9.03
C SER A 276 -68.44 -6.58 -8.43
N VAL A 277 -68.33 -7.79 -8.98
CA VAL A 277 -67.22 -8.72 -8.69
C VAL A 277 -66.41 -8.94 -9.96
N GLY A 278 -65.09 -8.80 -9.85
CA GLY A 278 -64.16 -9.01 -10.95
C GLY A 278 -62.91 -9.76 -10.49
N ILE A 279 -62.05 -10.11 -11.44
CA ILE A 279 -60.77 -10.75 -11.18
C ILE A 279 -59.71 -10.02 -12.00
N SER A 280 -58.66 -9.52 -11.34
CA SER A 280 -57.48 -9.01 -12.04
C SER A 280 -56.41 -10.11 -12.10
N VAL A 281 -55.93 -10.40 -13.31
CA VAL A 281 -54.83 -11.34 -13.53
C VAL A 281 -53.60 -10.53 -13.94
N ALA A 282 -52.54 -10.62 -13.15
CA ALA A 282 -51.25 -10.01 -13.46
C ALA A 282 -50.18 -11.11 -13.53
N GLY A 283 -49.38 -11.10 -14.59
CA GLY A 283 -48.25 -12.01 -14.75
C GLY A 283 -46.99 -11.25 -15.13
N THR A 284 -45.83 -11.77 -14.76
CA THR A 284 -44.52 -11.33 -15.27
C THR A 284 -43.97 -12.45 -16.13
N LEU A 285 -43.69 -12.15 -17.40
CA LEU A 285 -42.97 -13.03 -18.34
C LEU A 285 -41.49 -13.16 -17.93
#